data_AF-A0A382C7D6-F1
#
_entry.id   AF-A0A382C7D6-F1
#
_cell.length_a   1.000
_cell.length_b   1.000
_cell.length_c   1.000
_cell.angle_alpha   90.00
_cell.angle_beta   90.00
_cell.angle_gamma   90.00
#
_symmetry.space_group_name_H-M   'P 1'
#
loop_
_entity.id
_entity.type
_entity.pdbx_description
1 polymer ?
#
loop_
_entity_poly.entity_id
_entity_poly.type
_entity_poly.pdbx_seq_one_letter_code
_entity_poly.pdbx_strand_id
1 'polypeptide(L)'
;MLFNVTVQEAGSETHHQVTMSKETYGNLTGGKVNPGRCIEAAFEFLLEREPKESILSSFDVTVISRYFPSFASEFGNYISP
;
A
#
# COMPACT_ATOMS: atom_id res chain seq x y z
N MET A 1 -10.67 4.24 6.65
CA MET A 1 -9.63 3.85 7.61
C MET A 1 -8.41 4.71 7.35
N LEU A 2 -7.67 5.06 8.39
CA LEU A 2 -6.46 5.90 8.32
C LEU A 2 -5.29 5.10 8.89
N PHE A 3 -4.17 5.11 8.18
CA PHE A 3 -2.95 4.42 8.56
C PHE A 3 -1.78 5.39 8.52
N ASN A 4 -0.91 5.32 9.52
CA ASN A 4 0.37 6.00 9.50
C ASN A 4 1.43 4.92 9.28
N VAL A 5 2.19 5.05 8.21
CA VAL A 5 3.21 4.09 7.79
C VAL A 5 4.58 4.76 7.89
N THR A 6 5.52 4.07 8.51
CA THR A 6 6.93 4.47 8.53
C THR A 6 7.71 3.45 7.72
N VAL A 7 8.43 3.91 6.69
CA VAL A 7 9.32 3.08 5.90
C VAL A 7 10.75 3.41 6.31
N GLN A 8 11.47 2.42 6.85
CA GLN A 8 12.86 2.56 7.27
C GLN A 8 13.78 1.77 6.34
N GLU A 9 14.78 2.43 5.78
CA GLU A 9 15.77 1.80 4.89
C GLU A 9 17.10 2.55 5.01
N ALA A 10 18.21 1.82 5.08
CA ALA A 10 19.57 2.36 5.06
C ALA A 10 19.85 3.53 6.04
N GLY A 11 19.18 3.52 7.20
CA GLY A 11 19.37 4.53 8.25
C GLY A 11 18.60 5.84 8.06
N SER A 12 17.73 5.92 7.05
CA SER A 12 16.75 7.00 6.92
C SER A 12 15.31 6.46 6.96
N GLU A 13 14.35 7.34 7.19
CA GLU A 13 12.94 6.98 7.24
C GLU A 13 12.04 7.99 6.53
N THR A 14 10.93 7.50 5.98
CA THR A 14 9.85 8.31 5.42
C THR A 14 8.54 7.97 6.11
N HIS A 15 7.66 8.97 6.18
CA HIS A 15 6.36 8.86 6.85
C HIS A 15 5.23 9.12 5.87
N HIS A 16 4.23 8.26 5.91
CA HIS A 16 3.12 8.29 4.97
C HIS A 16 1.78 8.15 5.70
N GLN A 17 0.83 9.00 5.36
CA GLN A 17 -0.54 8.92 5.84
C GLN A 17 -1.44 8.39 4.74
N VAL A 18 -1.93 7.16 4.91
CA VAL A 18 -2.71 6.46 3.89
C VAL A 18 -4.15 6.27 4.33
N THR A 19 -5.08 6.64 3.46
CA THR A 19 -6.50 6.32 3.65
C THR A 19 -6.90 5.11 2.82
N MET A 20 -7.83 4.32 3.37
CA MET A 20 -8.45 3.21 2.66
C MET A 20 -9.90 3.06 3.11
N SER A 21 -10.84 3.07 2.17
CA SER A 21 -12.24 2.80 2.45
C SER A 21 -12.46 1.31 2.77
N LYS A 22 -13.56 0.97 3.47
CA LYS A 22 -13.92 -0.44 3.72
C LYS A 22 -14.26 -1.18 2.42
N GLU A 23 -14.83 -0.48 1.44
CA GLU A 23 -15.16 -1.02 0.12
C GLU A 23 -13.88 -1.39 -0.65
N THR A 24 -12.92 -0.47 -0.73
CA THR A 24 -11.62 -0.71 -1.38
C THR A 24 -10.89 -1.88 -0.74
N TYR A 25 -10.87 -1.95 0.60
CA TYR A 25 -10.30 -3.08 1.33
C TYR A 25 -10.98 -4.40 0.98
N GLY A 26 -12.32 -4.42 0.90
CA GLY A 26 -13.09 -5.60 0.48
C GLY A 26 -12.75 -6.03 -0.94
N ASN A 27 -12.62 -5.09 -1.87
CA ASN A 27 -12.27 -5.37 -3.26
C ASN A 27 -10.85 -5.91 -3.41
N LEU A 28 -9.89 -5.38 -2.66
CA LEU A 28 -8.48 -5.79 -2.76
C LEU A 28 -8.19 -7.13 -2.08
N THR A 29 -8.88 -7.44 -0.99
CA THR A 29 -8.50 -8.58 -0.12
C THR A 29 -9.57 -9.64 0.04
N GLY A 30 -10.79 -9.38 -0.42
CA GLY A 30 -11.97 -10.19 -0.10
C GLY A 30 -12.27 -10.25 1.40
N GLY A 31 -11.71 -9.33 2.20
CA GLY A 31 -11.83 -9.34 3.66
C GLY A 31 -11.05 -10.46 4.37
N LYS A 32 -10.09 -11.10 3.69
CA LYS A 32 -9.38 -12.28 4.21
C LYS A 32 -8.11 -11.96 4.99
N VAL A 33 -7.55 -10.75 4.85
CA VAL A 33 -6.30 -10.33 5.50
C VAL A 33 -6.53 -9.12 6.39
N ASN A 34 -5.71 -8.92 7.42
CA ASN A 34 -5.82 -7.73 8.27
C ASN A 34 -5.66 -6.44 7.44
N PRO A 35 -6.45 -5.36 7.69
CA PRO A 35 -6.30 -4.09 6.98
C PRO A 35 -4.88 -3.49 7.04
N GLY A 36 -4.15 -3.68 8.14
CA GLY A 36 -2.74 -3.31 8.27
C GLY A 36 -1.85 -4.09 7.30
N ARG A 37 -2.04 -5.41 7.19
CA ARG A 37 -1.31 -6.24 6.22
C ARG A 37 -1.59 -5.83 4.77
N CYS A 38 -2.83 -5.43 4.47
CA CYS A 38 -3.17 -4.88 3.15
C CYS A 38 -2.36 -3.61 2.85
N ILE A 39 -2.13 -2.73 3.84
CA ILE A 39 -1.32 -1.53 3.66
C ILE A 39 0.16 -1.89 3.54
N GLU A 40 0.69 -2.79 4.37
CA GLU A 40 2.06 -3.28 4.25
C GLU A 40 2.35 -3.86 2.86
N ALA A 41 1.48 -4.74 2.37
CA ALA A 41 1.57 -5.32 1.03
C ALA A 41 1.53 -4.24 -0.08
N ALA A 42 0.77 -3.16 0.12
CA ALA A 42 0.74 -2.05 -0.83
C ALA A 42 2.08 -1.28 -0.85
N PHE A 43 2.74 -1.14 0.31
CA PHE A 43 4.08 -0.54 0.37
C PHE A 43 5.16 -1.47 -0.20
N GLU A 44 5.07 -2.78 0.01
CA GLU A 44 5.95 -3.76 -0.65
C GLU A 44 5.87 -3.63 -2.18
N PHE A 45 4.65 -3.56 -2.73
CA PHE A 45 4.44 -3.33 -4.16
C PHE A 45 5.07 -2.02 -4.67
N LEU A 46 4.94 -0.93 -3.92
CA LEU A 46 5.48 0.39 -4.28
C LEU A 46 7.01 0.38 -4.23
N LEU A 47 7.61 -0.18 -3.17
CA LEU A 47 9.05 -0.18 -2.94
C LEU A 47 9.82 -1.04 -3.95
N GLU A 48 9.17 -2.03 -4.58
CA GLU A 48 9.75 -2.75 -5.72
C GLU A 48 9.84 -1.90 -7.00
N ARG A 49 9.14 -0.77 -7.08
CA ARG A 49 9.00 0.05 -8.30
C ARG A 49 9.59 1.45 -8.17
N GLU A 50 9.55 2.02 -6.98
CA GLU A 50 10.04 3.38 -6.72
C GLU A 50 10.70 3.48 -5.34
N PRO A 51 11.70 4.37 -5.17
CA PRO A 51 12.31 4.60 -3.86
C PRO A 51 11.32 5.24 -2.90
N LYS A 52 11.49 4.99 -1.59
CA LYS A 52 10.59 5.50 -0.55
C LYS A 52 10.40 7.02 -0.56
N GLU A 53 11.40 7.78 -1.01
CA GLU A 53 11.36 9.24 -1.13
C GLU A 53 10.42 9.74 -2.24
N SER A 54 10.07 8.88 -3.20
CA SER A 54 9.11 9.20 -4.28
C SER A 54 7.66 8.87 -3.93
N ILE A 55 7.45 8.03 -2.91
CA ILE A 55 6.11 7.69 -2.42
C ILE A 55 5.49 8.93 -1.77
N LEU A 56 4.27 9.28 -2.20
CA LEU A 56 3.51 10.41 -1.66
C LEU A 56 3.41 10.32 -0.12
N SER A 57 3.63 11.44 0.56
CA SER A 57 3.53 11.53 2.03
C SER A 57 2.08 11.38 2.52
N SER A 58 1.08 11.63 1.67
CA SER A 58 -0.32 11.33 1.98
C SER A 58 -1.10 11.01 0.72
N PHE A 59 -1.88 9.93 0.76
CA PHE A 59 -2.72 9.52 -0.36
C PHE A 59 -3.81 8.53 0.07
N ASP A 60 -4.82 8.36 -0.79
CA ASP A 60 -5.76 7.25 -0.69
C ASP A 60 -5.23 6.05 -1.47
N VAL A 61 -5.36 4.83 -0.95
CA VAL A 61 -4.81 3.62 -1.57
C VAL A 61 -5.24 3.43 -3.03
N THR A 62 -6.41 3.97 -3.43
CA THR A 62 -6.89 3.93 -4.82
C THR A 62 -6.00 4.69 -5.81
N VAL A 63 -5.16 5.61 -5.32
CA VAL A 63 -4.18 6.35 -6.12
C VAL A 63 -3.12 5.42 -6.69
N ILE A 64 -2.76 4.33 -6.00
CA ILE A 64 -1.76 3.36 -6.46
C ILE A 64 -2.17 2.80 -7.83
N SER A 65 -3.42 2.38 -8.00
CA SER A 65 -3.93 1.87 -9.28
C SER A 65 -3.90 2.89 -10.43
N ARG A 66 -3.88 4.19 -10.12
CA ARG A 66 -3.81 5.26 -11.14
C ARG A 66 -2.39 5.39 -11.69
N TYR A 67 -1.38 5.23 -10.84
CA TYR A 67 0.03 5.25 -11.25
C TYR A 67 0.49 3.89 -11.78
N PHE A 68 -0.04 2.80 -11.21
CA PHE A 68 0.31 1.43 -11.54
C PHE A 68 -0.94 0.62 -11.90
N PRO A 69 -1.38 0.65 -13.17
CA PRO A 69 -2.60 -0.05 -13.60
C PRO A 69 -2.58 -1.58 -13.35
N SER A 70 -1.40 -2.19 -13.26
CA SER A 70 -1.24 -3.62 -12.95
C SER A 70 -1.41 -3.97 -11.47
N PHE A 71 -1.52 -2.97 -10.59
CA PHE A 71 -1.63 -3.15 -9.14
C PHE A 71 -2.69 -4.19 -8.78
N ALA A 72 -3.94 -4.03 -9.25
CA ALA A 72 -5.03 -4.91 -8.87
C ALA A 72 -4.81 -6.39 -9.27
N SER A 73 -4.15 -6.64 -10.40
CA SER A 73 -3.83 -8.01 -10.85
C SER A 73 -2.66 -8.63 -10.11
N GLU A 74 -1.67 -7.83 -9.71
CA GLU A 74 -0.46 -8.30 -9.02
C GLU A 74 -0.63 -8.35 -7.50
N PHE A 75 -1.55 -7.57 -6.94
CA PHE A 75 -1.71 -7.38 -5.50
C PHE A 75 -1.93 -8.69 -4.74
N GLY A 76 -2.59 -9.68 -5.38
CA GLY A 76 -2.80 -11.01 -4.83
C GLY A 76 -1.50 -11.71 -4.41
N ASN A 77 -0.38 -11.43 -5.09
CA ASN A 77 0.93 -12.03 -4.78
C ASN A 77 1.52 -11.48 -3.47
N TYR A 78 1.13 -10.27 -3.05
CA TYR A 78 1.66 -9.62 -1.84
C TYR A 78 0.82 -9.93 -0.58
N ILE A 79 -0.45 -10.32 -0.77
CA ILE A 79 -1.38 -10.64 0.34
C ILE A 79 -1.58 -12.14 0.57
N SER A 80 -0.98 -13.00 -0.26
CA SER A 80 -1.02 -14.45 -0.07
C SER A 80 0.06 -14.91 0.91
N PRO A 81 -0.22 -15.88 1.80
CA PRO A 81 0.78 -16.48 2.68
C PRO A 81 1.80 -17.35 1.93
#